data_AF-A0A7C5H6Q0-F1
#
_entry.id   AF-A0A7C5H6Q0-F1
#
_cell.length_a   1.000
_cell.length_b   1.000
_cell.length_c   1.000
_cell.angle_alpha   90.00
_cell.angle_beta   90.00
_cell.angle_gamma   90.00
#
_symmetry.space_group_name_H-M   'P 1'
#
loop_
_entity.id
_entity.type
_entity.pdbx_description
1 polymer ?
#
loop_
_entity_poly.entity_id
_entity_poly.type
_entity_poly.pdbx_seq_one_letter_code
_entity_poly.pdbx_strand_id
1 'polypeptide(L)' 'MSDTAKLEIDGKTYEFPIVVGTEDEKAIDISTLRQQTGYITLDEGYVNTGSCR' A
#
# COMPACT_ATOMS: atom_id res chain seq x y z
N MET A 1 8.31 10.36 12.75
CA MET A 1 7.67 9.03 12.90
C MET A 1 7.16 8.65 11.53
N SER A 2 7.38 7.42 11.08
CA SER A 2 6.88 6.98 9.78
C SER A 2 5.40 6.64 9.94
N ASP A 3 4.53 7.31 9.19
CA ASP A 3 3.11 6.99 9.18
C ASP A 3 2.90 5.61 8.54
N THR A 4 1.98 4.82 9.09
CA THR A 4 1.66 3.48 8.59
C THR A 4 0.16 3.30 8.39
N ALA A 5 -0.21 2.58 7.34
CA ALA A 5 -1.57 2.12 7.08
C ALA A 5 -1.75 0.69 7.62
N LYS A 6 -2.93 0.40 8.16
CA LYS A 6 -3.29 -0.94 8.66
C LYS A 6 -4.23 -1.62 7.67
N LEU A 7 -3.91 -2.84 7.29
CA LEU A 7 -4.73 -3.70 6.46
C LEU A 7 -5.06 -4.97 7.25
N GLU A 8 -6.35 -5.24 7.45
CA GLU A 8 -6.80 -6.46 8.13
C GLU A 8 -7.36 -7.46 7.12
N ILE A 9 -6.81 -8.67 7.12
CA ILE A 9 -7.22 -9.77 6.24
C ILE A 9 -7.27 -11.05 7.08
N ASP A 10 -8.38 -11.78 7.02
CA ASP A 10 -8.57 -13.05 7.73
C ASP A 10 -8.26 -12.95 9.24
N GLY A 11 -8.58 -11.80 9.87
CA GLY A 11 -8.32 -11.53 11.29
C GLY A 11 -6.87 -11.22 11.65
N LYS A 12 -5.98 -11.06 10.66
CA LYS A 12 -4.59 -10.64 10.84
C LYS A 12 -4.39 -9.21 10.34
N THR A 13 -3.78 -8.38 11.17
CA THR A 13 -3.41 -7.00 10.81
C THR A 13 -1.99 -6.95 10.24
N TYR A 14 -1.85 -6.23 9.14
CA TYR A 14 -0.59 -5.93 8.47
C TYR A 14 -0.38 -4.42 8.45
N GLU A 15 0.87 -3.98 8.59
CA GLU A 15 1.23 -2.57 8.55
C GLU A 15 2.07 -2.27 7.31
N PHE A 16 1.65 -1.26 6.56
CA PHE A 16 2.32 -0.81 5.35
C PHE A 16 2.77 0.65 5.51
N PRO A 17 3.97 1.01 5.04
CA PRO A 17 4.43 2.39 5.11
C PRO A 17 3.53 3.34 4.30
N ILE A 18 3.32 4.55 4.81
CA ILE A 18 2.76 5.66 4.04
C ILE A 18 3.92 6.51 3.51
N VAL A 19 3.89 6.78 2.21
CA VAL A 19 4.82 7.68 1.52
C VAL A 19 4.05 8.91 1.07
N VAL A 20 4.68 10.08 1.15
CA VAL A 20 4.11 11.35 0.68
C VAL A 20 4.85 11.77 -0.59
N GLY A 21 4.11 11.99 -1.67
CA GLY A 21 4.62 12.48 -2.94
C GLY A 21 4.81 14.00 -2.97
N THR A 22 5.23 14.54 -4.12
CA THR A 22 5.58 15.96 -4.24
C THR A 22 4.36 16.88 -4.31
N GLU A 23 3.18 16.37 -4.68
CA GLU A 23 1.91 17.11 -4.67
C GLU A 23 1.08 16.77 -3.41
N ASP A 24 1.77 16.39 -2.32
CA ASP A 24 1.19 15.98 -1.03
C ASP A 24 0.25 14.75 -1.08
N GLU A 25 0.30 13.96 -2.16
CA GLU A 25 -0.41 12.69 -2.26
C GLU A 25 0.15 11.64 -1.30
N LYS A 26 -0.75 10.95 -0.59
CA LYS A 26 -0.38 9.84 0.30
C LYS A 26 -0.53 8.52 -0.43
N ALA A 27 0.57 7.80 -0.58
CA ALA A 27 0.61 6.46 -1.14
C ALA A 27 0.87 5.42 -0.04
N ILE A 28 0.24 4.25 -0.16
CA ILE A 28 0.54 3.09 0.69
C ILE A 28 1.55 2.23 -0.06
N ASP A 29 2.73 2.02 0.53
CA ASP A 29 3.75 1.15 -0.07
C ASP A 29 3.35 -0.32 0.11
N ILE A 30 2.79 -0.90 -0.95
CA ILE A 30 2.36 -2.29 -1.03
C ILE A 30 3.44 -3.24 -1.59
N SER A 31 4.71 -2.82 -1.68
CA SER A 31 5.80 -3.63 -2.26
C SER A 31 5.95 -5.02 -1.63
N THR A 32 5.57 -5.17 -0.37
CA THR A 32 5.62 -6.45 0.37
C THR A 32 4.26 -7.14 0.52
N LEU A 33 3.16 -6.55 0.01
CA LEU A 33 1.79 -7.04 0.20
C LEU A 33 1.64 -8.51 -0.15
N ARG A 34 1.97 -8.88 -1.39
CA ARG A 34 1.83 -10.27 -1.87
C ARG A 34 2.69 -11.26 -1.08
N GLN A 35 3.89 -10.85 -0.64
CA GLN A 35 4.75 -11.71 0.18
C GLN A 35 4.16 -11.94 1.57
N GLN A 36 3.57 -10.90 2.19
CA GLN A 36 3.03 -10.98 3.55
C GLN A 36 1.64 -11.60 3.64
N THR A 37 0.79 -11.33 2.64
CA THR A 37 -0.64 -11.69 2.68
C THR A 37 -1.00 -12.77 1.67
N GLY A 38 -0.24 -12.92 0.57
CA GLY A 38 -0.62 -13.75 -0.58
C GLY A 38 -1.62 -13.08 -1.54
N TYR A 39 -2.17 -11.91 -1.18
CA TYR A 39 -3.13 -11.16 -1.98
C TYR A 39 -2.44 -10.19 -2.95
N ILE A 40 -3.18 -9.79 -3.99
CA ILE A 40 -2.80 -8.71 -4.90
C ILE A 40 -3.87 -7.61 -4.86
N THR A 41 -3.50 -6.40 -5.28
CA THR A 41 -4.49 -5.38 -5.61
C THR A 41 -5.07 -5.64 -7.00
N LEU A 42 -6.34 -5.28 -7.19
CA LEU A 42 -6.96 -5.22 -8.51
C LEU A 42 -7.27 -3.75 -8.79
N ASP A 43 -6.60 -3.19 -9.77
CA ASP A 43 -6.70 -1.79 -10.15
C ASP A 43 -6.67 -1.69 -11.68
N GLU A 44 -7.85 -1.61 -12.27
CA GLU A 44 -7.98 -1.60 -13.73
C GLU A 44 -7.30 -0.36 -14.30
N GLY A 45 -6.37 -0.58 -15.25
CA GLY A 45 -5.60 0.51 -15.86
C GLY A 45 -4.61 1.20 -14.93
N TYR A 46 -4.33 0.66 -13.74
CA TYR A 46 -3.39 1.23 -12.75
C TYR A 46 -3.77 2.65 -12.28
N VAL A 47 -5.05 3.03 -12.34
CA VAL A 47 -5.53 4.40 -12.07
C VAL A 47 -5.29 4.83 -10.62
N ASN A 48 -5.24 3.87 -9.69
CA ASN A 48 -4.97 4.11 -8.27
C ASN A 48 -3.55 3.68 -7.86
N THR A 49 -2.66 3.38 -8.81
CA THR A 49 -1.33 2.82 -8.55
C THR A 49 -0.23 3.79 -8.96
N GLY A 50 0.51 4.31 -7.97
CA GLY A 50 1.79 4.99 -8.22
C GLY A 50 2.88 3.97 -8.59
N SER A 51 3.25 3.88 -9.86
CA SER A 51 4.23 2.91 -10.37
C SER A 51 5.70 3.35 -10.21
N CYS A 52 5.92 4.62 -9.89
CA CYS A 52 7.23 5.21 -9.60
C CYS A 52 7.14 6.13 -8.37
N ARG A 53 8.31 6.51 -7.86
CA ARG A 53 8.45 7.40 -6.72
C ARG A 53 8.99 8.76 -7.16
#